data_AF-A0A368ZD40-F1
#
_entry.id   AF-A0A368ZD40-F1
#
_cell.length_a   1.000
_cell.length_b   1.000
_cell.length_c   1.000
_cell.angle_alpha   90.00
_cell.angle_beta   90.00
_cell.angle_gamma   90.00
#
_symmetry.space_group_name_H-M   'P 1'
#
loop_
_entity.id
_entity.type
_entity.pdbx_description
1 polymer ?
#
loop_
_entity_poly.entity_id
_entity_poly.type
_entity_poly.pdbx_seq_one_letter_code
_entity_poly.pdbx_strand_id
1 'polypeptide(L)'
;MKVEDPDGAVIDELLESVDLSSYGLQRVKLNHSILLTDQESELDPQNPNPRGAHGTDKVTDPLDDIIRTFNERWFQGWSATPEEQRIRMLSMRDALKNHPDFTSKYVENADPHNRELAFEKMFKEIMLQKRKDDLDFYKLSAADQAFKTSLINSLRMLVQVP
;
A
#
# COMPACT_ATOMS: atom_id res chain seq x y z
N MET A 1 18.96 -47.53 35.42
CA MET A 1 17.67 -46.95 35.84
C MET A 1 17.79 -45.46 35.61
N LYS A 2 17.07 -44.90 34.63
CA LYS A 2 17.06 -43.44 34.40
C LYS A 2 16.27 -42.83 35.54
N VAL A 3 16.88 -41.89 36.26
CA VAL A 3 16.18 -41.09 37.27
C VAL A 3 15.38 -40.06 36.48
N GLU A 4 14.05 -40.19 36.49
CA GLU A 4 13.16 -39.15 35.97
C GLU A 4 13.03 -38.08 37.05
N ASP A 5 13.45 -36.86 36.71
CA ASP A 5 13.35 -35.70 37.58
C ASP A 5 11.92 -35.17 37.53
N PRO A 6 11.14 -35.22 38.64
CA PRO A 6 9.73 -34.86 38.64
C PRO A 6 9.47 -33.38 38.31
N ASP A 7 10.48 -32.52 38.48
CA ASP A 7 10.39 -31.10 38.17
C ASP A 7 10.72 -30.78 36.70
N GLY A 8 11.25 -31.74 35.93
CA GLY A 8 11.66 -31.53 34.54
C GLY A 8 10.50 -31.14 33.61
N ALA A 9 9.32 -31.73 33.82
CA ALA A 9 8.13 -31.42 33.03
C ALA A 9 7.64 -29.98 33.25
N VAL A 10 7.79 -29.44 34.46
CA VAL A 10 7.39 -28.07 34.80
C VAL A 10 8.37 -27.06 34.18
N ILE A 11 9.66 -27.40 34.14
CA ILE A 11 10.69 -26.58 33.50
C ILE A 11 10.49 -26.54 31.98
N ASP A 12 10.16 -27.67 31.36
CA ASP A 12 9.86 -27.74 29.92
C ASP A 12 8.59 -26.96 29.56
N GLU A 13 7.53 -27.04 30.38
CA GLU A 13 6.31 -26.25 30.20
C GLU A 13 6.59 -24.73 30.33
N LEU A 14 7.45 -24.33 31.27
CA LEU A 14 7.91 -22.95 31.38
C LEU A 14 8.74 -22.51 30.16
N LEU A 15 9.61 -23.37 29.63
CA LEU A 15 10.43 -23.09 28.45
C LEU A 15 9.60 -22.95 27.18
N GLU A 16 8.55 -23.74 27.02
CA GLU A 16 7.62 -23.61 25.88
C GLU A 16 6.68 -22.39 26.02
N SER A 17 6.41 -21.93 27.24
CA SER A 17 5.58 -20.75 27.50
C SER A 17 6.28 -19.42 27.20
N VAL A 18 7.60 -19.43 27.06
CA VAL A 18 8.43 -18.24 26.82
C VAL A 18 8.91 -18.24 25.36
N ASP A 19 8.42 -17.30 24.57
CA ASP A 19 8.85 -17.14 23.17
C ASP A 19 10.29 -16.56 23.10
N LEU A 20 11.26 -17.47 23.04
CA LEU A 20 12.69 -17.15 22.92
C LEU A 20 13.10 -16.69 21.51
N SER A 21 12.18 -16.65 20.52
CA SER A 21 12.50 -16.21 19.16
C SER A 21 13.04 -14.77 19.11
N SER A 22 12.68 -13.96 20.11
CA SER A 22 13.11 -12.56 20.29
C SER A 22 14.58 -12.41 20.68
N TYR A 23 15.23 -13.47 21.19
CA TYR A 23 16.60 -13.44 21.72
C TYR A 23 17.62 -14.12 20.79
N GLY A 24 17.21 -14.50 19.58
CA GLY A 24 18.10 -15.01 18.56
C GLY A 24 19.07 -13.93 18.07
N LEU A 25 20.22 -13.79 18.72
CA LEU A 25 21.32 -12.98 18.20
C LEU A 25 21.81 -13.57 16.88
N GLN A 26 21.39 -12.97 15.76
CA GLN A 26 21.85 -13.36 14.43
C GLN A 26 23.30 -12.93 14.23
N ARG A 27 24.20 -13.91 14.12
CA ARG A 27 25.62 -13.71 13.87
C ARG A 27 25.84 -13.36 12.40
N VAL A 28 25.77 -12.07 12.05
CA VAL A 28 25.86 -11.57 10.65
C VAL A 28 27.28 -11.49 10.09
N LYS A 29 28.34 -11.47 10.92
CA LYS A 29 29.74 -11.45 10.47
C LYS A 29 30.60 -12.38 11.31
N LEU A 30 31.02 -13.51 10.73
CA LEU A 30 32.06 -14.40 11.28
C LEU A 30 33.44 -13.82 10.92
N ASN A 31 34.38 -13.75 11.87
CA ASN A 31 35.79 -13.43 11.61
C ASN A 31 36.04 -12.06 10.94
N HIS A 32 35.25 -11.02 11.25
CA HIS A 32 35.58 -9.67 10.79
C HIS A 32 36.70 -9.08 11.65
N SER A 33 37.89 -8.89 11.06
CA SER A 33 38.99 -8.18 11.69
C SER A 33 38.66 -6.69 11.77
N ILE A 34 38.36 -6.20 12.98
CA ILE A 34 38.16 -4.78 13.22
C ILE A 34 39.54 -4.12 13.20
N LEU A 35 39.81 -3.34 12.16
CA LEU A 35 41.02 -2.52 12.07
C LEU A 35 40.75 -1.20 12.80
N LEU A 36 41.61 -0.83 13.75
CA LEU A 36 41.51 0.43 14.48
C LEU A 36 42.19 1.52 13.63
N THR A 37 41.41 2.39 13.01
CA THR A 37 41.89 3.54 12.23
C THR A 37 41.72 4.81 13.05
N ASP A 38 42.68 5.72 12.99
CA ASP A 38 42.74 6.99 13.76
C ASP A 38 41.76 8.08 13.25
N GLN A 39 40.80 7.72 12.40
CA GLN A 39 39.81 8.64 11.86
C GLN A 39 38.52 8.58 12.69
N GLU A 40 37.96 9.74 13.02
CA GLU A 40 36.62 9.84 13.62
C GLU A 40 35.61 9.10 12.75
N SER A 41 35.03 8.02 13.29
CA SER A 41 33.91 7.32 12.68
C SER A 41 32.62 7.78 13.34
N GLU A 42 31.72 8.38 12.58
CA GLU A 42 30.36 8.63 13.04
C GLU A 42 29.60 7.30 13.05
N LEU A 43 29.11 6.90 14.22
CA LEU A 43 28.25 5.73 14.36
C LEU A 43 26.82 6.18 14.17
N ASP A 44 26.13 5.60 13.19
CA ASP A 44 24.70 5.79 13.05
C ASP A 44 23.99 5.44 14.36
N PRO A 45 23.00 6.23 14.80
CA PRO A 45 22.25 5.95 16.01
C PRO A 45 21.68 4.53 15.92
N GLN A 46 21.89 3.74 16.98
CA GLN A 46 21.31 2.42 17.06
C GLN A 46 19.79 2.53 16.91
N ASN A 47 19.23 1.80 15.94
CA ASN A 47 17.79 1.73 15.73
C ASN A 47 17.12 1.35 17.06
N PRO A 48 16.27 2.22 17.64
CA PRO A 48 15.67 2.01 18.96
C PRO A 48 14.60 0.91 18.94
N ASN A 49 14.18 0.41 17.77
CA ASN A 49 13.29 -0.73 17.71
C ASN A 49 14.07 -2.02 18.05
N PRO A 50 13.68 -2.75 19.13
CA PRO A 50 14.21 -4.09 19.36
C PRO A 50 13.92 -4.92 18.11
N ARG A 51 14.98 -5.47 17.51
CA ARG A 51 14.87 -6.30 16.32
C ARG A 51 14.12 -7.59 16.71
N GLY A 52 12.80 -7.60 16.53
CA GLY A 52 12.03 -8.84 16.48
C GLY A 52 12.50 -9.67 15.29
N ALA A 53 12.48 -11.00 15.44
CA ALA A 53 12.98 -11.97 14.45
C ALA A 53 12.29 -11.94 13.08
N HIS A 54 11.30 -11.06 12.89
CA HIS A 54 10.60 -10.86 11.63
C HIS A 54 10.91 -9.48 11.03
N GLY A 55 12.10 -9.35 10.45
CA GLY A 55 12.45 -8.26 9.54
C GLY A 55 11.79 -8.41 8.15
N THR A 56 10.51 -8.76 8.10
CA THR A 56 9.75 -8.97 6.85
C THR A 56 8.40 -8.27 6.82
N ASP A 57 8.13 -7.36 7.73
CA ASP A 57 7.08 -6.38 7.45
C ASP A 57 7.64 -5.45 6.38
N LYS A 58 7.46 -5.85 5.12
CA LYS A 58 7.45 -4.91 4.00
C LYS A 58 6.64 -3.73 4.51
N VAL A 59 7.24 -2.55 4.53
CA VAL A 59 6.49 -1.31 4.69
C VAL A 59 5.59 -1.23 3.46
N THR A 60 4.44 -1.89 3.52
CA THR A 60 3.42 -1.78 2.49
C THR A 60 2.90 -0.37 2.59
N ASP A 61 2.88 0.33 1.46
CA ASP A 61 2.19 1.62 1.36
C ASP A 61 0.74 1.39 1.84
N PRO A 62 0.18 2.22 2.74
CA PRO A 62 -1.20 2.12 3.15
C PRO A 62 -2.18 2.00 1.98
N LEU A 63 -1.86 2.61 0.82
CA LEU A 63 -2.65 2.45 -0.40
C LEU A 63 -2.58 1.04 -0.98
N ASP A 64 -1.43 0.38 -0.94
CA ASP A 64 -1.27 -1.01 -1.40
C ASP A 64 -2.05 -1.98 -0.54
N ASP A 65 -2.10 -1.75 0.79
CA ASP A 65 -2.91 -2.56 1.68
C ASP A 65 -4.42 -2.35 1.42
N ILE A 66 -4.85 -1.11 1.16
CA ILE A 66 -6.23 -0.81 0.76
C ILE A 66 -6.57 -1.52 -0.56
N ILE A 67 -5.69 -1.43 -1.57
CA ILE A 67 -5.92 -2.05 -2.87
C ILE A 67 -5.94 -3.57 -2.74
N ARG A 68 -5.01 -4.17 -1.99
CA ARG A 68 -4.97 -5.61 -1.72
C ARG A 68 -6.27 -6.07 -1.08
N THR A 69 -6.69 -5.44 0.01
CA THR A 69 -7.92 -5.79 0.74
C THR A 69 -9.16 -5.59 -0.12
N PHE A 70 -9.19 -4.52 -0.92
CA PHE A 70 -10.28 -4.26 -1.84
C PHE A 70 -10.36 -5.35 -2.92
N ASN A 71 -9.22 -5.72 -3.49
CA ASN A 71 -9.15 -6.78 -4.49
C ASN A 71 -9.56 -8.12 -3.91
N GLU A 72 -9.03 -8.54 -2.77
CA GLU A 72 -9.42 -9.80 -2.12
C GLU A 72 -10.95 -9.93 -1.94
N ARG A 73 -11.63 -8.82 -1.65
CA ARG A 73 -13.08 -8.80 -1.46
C ARG A 73 -13.89 -8.63 -2.76
N TRP A 74 -13.37 -7.94 -3.76
CA TRP A 74 -14.12 -7.51 -4.95
C TRP A 74 -13.52 -7.97 -6.30
N PHE A 75 -12.49 -8.81 -6.29
CA PHE A 75 -11.72 -9.22 -7.48
C PHE A 75 -12.59 -9.76 -8.62
N GLN A 76 -13.70 -10.43 -8.30
CA GLN A 76 -14.55 -11.06 -9.31
C GLN A 76 -15.30 -10.05 -10.18
N GLY A 77 -15.38 -8.76 -9.78
CA GLY A 77 -16.12 -7.73 -10.50
C GLY A 77 -15.28 -6.64 -11.17
N TRP A 78 -13.97 -6.56 -10.87
CA TRP A 78 -13.11 -5.47 -11.37
C TRP A 78 -12.09 -5.99 -12.38
N SER A 79 -12.42 -5.94 -13.67
CA SER A 79 -11.61 -6.47 -14.79
C SER A 79 -10.33 -5.68 -15.12
N ALA A 80 -9.82 -4.85 -14.19
CA ALA A 80 -8.63 -4.02 -14.37
C ALA A 80 -7.40 -4.65 -13.69
N THR A 81 -6.20 -4.35 -14.18
CA THR A 81 -4.97 -4.80 -13.51
C THR A 81 -4.76 -4.08 -12.17
N PRO A 82 -4.00 -4.64 -11.21
CA PRO A 82 -3.73 -3.96 -9.93
C PRO A 82 -3.16 -2.55 -10.07
N GLU A 83 -2.32 -2.31 -11.08
CA GLU A 83 -1.76 -0.99 -11.37
C GLU A 83 -2.84 -0.02 -11.88
N GLU A 84 -3.70 -0.46 -12.79
CA GLU A 84 -4.83 0.36 -13.26
C GLU A 84 -5.80 0.69 -12.13
N GLN A 85 -6.05 -0.26 -11.23
CA GLN A 85 -6.88 -0.04 -10.05
C GLN A 85 -6.26 1.00 -9.11
N ARG A 86 -4.94 0.93 -8.89
CA ARG A 86 -4.19 1.93 -8.12
C ARG A 86 -4.34 3.33 -8.72
N ILE A 87 -4.11 3.46 -10.03
CA ILE A 87 -4.24 4.73 -10.74
C ILE A 87 -5.67 5.27 -10.64
N ARG A 88 -6.69 4.40 -10.80
CA ARG A 88 -8.10 4.78 -10.66
C ARG A 88 -8.42 5.25 -9.24
N MET A 89 -7.96 4.55 -8.20
CA MET A 89 -8.17 4.96 -6.81
C MET A 89 -7.52 6.32 -6.51
N LEU A 90 -6.27 6.52 -6.94
CA LEU A 90 -5.58 7.81 -6.80
C LEU A 90 -6.34 8.94 -7.52
N SER A 91 -6.76 8.69 -8.75
CA SER A 91 -7.56 9.65 -9.52
C SER A 91 -8.90 9.99 -8.85
N MET A 92 -9.55 9.02 -8.19
CA MET A 92 -10.79 9.27 -7.44
C MET A 92 -10.52 10.07 -6.15
N ARG A 93 -9.47 9.72 -5.41
CA ARG A 93 -9.04 10.46 -4.22
C ARG A 93 -8.74 11.92 -4.55
N ASP A 94 -8.00 12.16 -5.62
CA ASP A 94 -7.59 13.51 -6.00
C ASP A 94 -8.79 14.33 -6.49
N ALA A 95 -9.69 13.72 -7.28
CA ALA A 95 -10.95 14.35 -7.66
C ALA A 95 -11.81 14.72 -6.44
N LEU A 96 -11.82 13.87 -5.41
CA LEU A 96 -12.57 14.12 -4.19
C LEU A 96 -11.98 15.26 -3.36
N LYS A 97 -10.65 15.29 -3.21
CA LYS A 97 -9.95 16.38 -2.50
C LYS A 97 -10.14 17.73 -3.20
N ASN A 98 -10.20 17.73 -4.53
CA ASN A 98 -10.41 18.92 -5.34
C ASN A 98 -11.89 19.31 -5.48
N HIS A 99 -12.80 18.55 -4.89
CA HIS A 99 -14.23 18.87 -4.94
C HIS A 99 -14.52 20.16 -4.14
N PRO A 100 -15.31 21.11 -4.67
CA PRO A 100 -15.56 22.40 -4.01
C PRO A 100 -16.17 22.27 -2.61
N ASP A 101 -16.99 21.24 -2.41
CA ASP A 101 -17.64 20.97 -1.13
C ASP A 101 -16.76 20.18 -0.14
N PHE A 102 -15.57 19.73 -0.53
CA PHE A 102 -14.75 18.84 0.30
C PHE A 102 -14.38 19.47 1.65
N THR A 103 -13.81 20.67 1.63
CA THR A 103 -13.40 21.35 2.87
C THR A 103 -14.61 21.73 3.73
N SER A 104 -15.59 22.41 3.13
CA SER A 104 -16.71 23.00 3.88
C SER A 104 -17.73 21.98 4.39
N LYS A 105 -18.01 20.91 3.63
CA LYS A 105 -19.05 19.92 3.98
C LYS A 105 -18.50 18.68 4.67
N TYR A 106 -17.22 18.35 4.46
CA TYR A 106 -16.60 17.14 5.01
C TYR A 106 -15.53 17.45 6.07
N VAL A 107 -14.53 18.30 5.78
CA VAL A 107 -13.41 18.54 6.71
C VAL A 107 -13.82 19.38 7.93
N GLU A 108 -14.50 20.51 7.69
CA GLU A 108 -14.85 21.48 8.74
C GLU A 108 -16.15 21.13 9.48
N ASN A 109 -16.86 20.10 9.02
CA ASN A 109 -18.14 19.72 9.57
C ASN A 109 -17.95 18.86 10.83
N ALA A 110 -18.50 19.28 11.96
CA ALA A 110 -18.38 18.55 13.22
C ALA A 110 -19.35 17.38 13.34
N ASP A 111 -20.44 17.36 12.55
CA ASP A 111 -21.46 16.31 12.57
C ASP A 111 -21.00 15.07 11.77
N PRO A 112 -20.79 13.91 12.44
CA PRO A 112 -20.34 12.69 11.78
C PRO A 112 -21.30 12.18 10.69
N HIS A 113 -22.61 12.29 10.90
CA HIS A 113 -23.60 11.75 9.96
C HIS A 113 -23.70 12.62 8.71
N ASN A 114 -23.72 13.94 8.91
CA ASN A 114 -23.77 14.88 7.80
C ASN A 114 -22.49 14.83 6.95
N ARG A 115 -21.33 14.59 7.57
CA ARG A 115 -20.07 14.34 6.86
C ARG A 115 -20.13 13.11 5.96
N GLU A 116 -20.69 12.01 6.45
CA GLU A 116 -20.83 10.77 5.69
C GLU A 116 -21.74 10.98 4.46
N LEU A 117 -22.90 11.61 4.66
CA LEU A 117 -23.81 11.97 3.58
C LEU A 117 -23.15 12.89 2.54
N ALA A 118 -22.40 13.90 2.99
CA ALA A 118 -21.67 14.79 2.10
C ALA A 118 -20.61 14.04 1.29
N PHE A 119 -19.86 13.14 1.93
CA PHE A 119 -18.85 12.31 1.27
C PHE A 119 -19.47 11.42 0.19
N GLU A 120 -20.56 10.72 0.51
CA GLU A 120 -21.27 9.88 -0.47
C GLU A 120 -21.80 10.69 -1.66
N LYS A 121 -22.33 11.88 -1.39
CA LYS A 121 -22.85 12.77 -2.43
C LYS A 121 -21.72 13.19 -3.38
N MET A 122 -20.60 13.69 -2.85
CA MET A 122 -19.44 14.06 -3.66
C MET A 122 -18.90 12.87 -4.45
N PHE A 123 -18.82 11.69 -3.84
CA PHE A 123 -18.41 10.47 -4.53
C PHE A 123 -19.33 10.14 -5.72
N LYS A 124 -20.65 10.20 -5.55
CA LYS A 124 -21.63 9.97 -6.64
C LYS A 124 -21.44 10.95 -7.79
N GLU A 125 -21.23 12.24 -7.49
CA GLU A 125 -20.99 13.27 -8.50
C GLU A 125 -19.71 13.01 -9.30
N ILE A 126 -18.62 12.64 -8.63
CA ILE A 126 -17.35 12.29 -9.27
C ILE A 126 -17.49 11.06 -10.17
N MET A 127 -18.22 10.03 -9.72
CA MET A 127 -18.45 8.83 -10.53
C MET A 127 -19.26 9.14 -11.80
N LEU A 128 -20.25 10.04 -11.70
CA LEU A 128 -21.00 10.50 -12.86
C LEU A 128 -20.13 11.31 -13.82
N GLN A 129 -19.28 12.18 -13.31
CA GLN A 129 -18.35 12.98 -14.13
C GLN A 129 -17.37 12.07 -14.87
N LYS A 130 -16.71 11.14 -14.18
CA LYS A 130 -15.80 10.15 -14.78
C LYS A 130 -16.48 9.35 -15.90
N ARG A 131 -17.70 8.87 -15.66
CA ARG A 131 -18.50 8.16 -16.68
C ARG A 131 -18.78 9.04 -17.91
N LYS A 132 -19.09 10.32 -17.69
CA LYS A 132 -19.35 11.26 -18.78
C LYS A 132 -18.08 11.48 -19.61
N ASP A 133 -16.94 11.69 -18.95
CA ASP A 133 -15.66 11.91 -19.62
C ASP A 133 -15.26 10.69 -20.48
N ASP A 134 -15.42 9.47 -19.94
CA ASP A 134 -15.18 8.23 -20.69
C ASP A 134 -16.08 8.14 -21.94
N LEU A 135 -17.37 8.44 -21.78
CA LEU A 135 -18.35 8.38 -22.86
C LEU A 135 -18.07 9.45 -23.93
N ASP A 136 -17.69 10.66 -23.51
CA ASP A 136 -17.32 11.75 -24.40
C ASP A 136 -16.02 11.44 -25.16
N PHE A 137 -15.05 10.77 -24.54
CA PHE A 137 -13.88 10.23 -25.24
C PHE A 137 -14.26 9.23 -26.34
N TYR A 138 -15.15 8.27 -26.05
CA TYR A 138 -15.61 7.32 -27.06
C TYR A 138 -16.37 8.00 -28.19
N LYS A 139 -17.25 8.95 -27.88
CA LYS A 139 -17.94 9.76 -28.90
C LYS A 139 -16.96 10.52 -29.78
N LEU A 140 -15.96 11.18 -29.19
CA LEU A 140 -14.94 11.92 -29.94
C LEU A 140 -14.16 10.99 -30.87
N SER A 141 -13.78 9.80 -30.38
CA SER A 141 -13.10 8.78 -31.20
C SER A 141 -13.93 8.25 -32.37
N ALA A 142 -15.26 8.24 -32.24
CA ALA A 142 -16.17 7.73 -33.25
C ALA A 142 -16.61 8.82 -34.24
N ALA A 143 -16.80 10.06 -33.76
CA ALA A 143 -17.34 11.16 -34.55
C ALA A 143 -16.26 11.98 -35.27
N ASP A 144 -15.07 12.12 -34.68
CA ASP A 144 -13.98 12.94 -35.24
C ASP A 144 -12.89 12.06 -35.87
N GLN A 145 -12.84 12.08 -37.20
CA GLN A 145 -11.87 11.30 -37.97
C GLN A 145 -10.42 11.80 -37.79
N ALA A 146 -10.20 13.09 -37.59
CA ALA A 146 -8.88 13.66 -37.39
C ALA A 146 -8.34 13.24 -36.01
N PHE A 147 -9.17 13.34 -34.97
CA PHE A 147 -8.84 12.85 -33.64
C PHE A 147 -8.52 11.35 -33.65
N LYS A 148 -9.39 10.54 -34.26
CA LYS A 148 -9.18 9.08 -34.38
C LYS A 148 -7.87 8.75 -35.08
N THR A 149 -7.56 9.42 -36.18
CA THR A 149 -6.33 9.18 -36.95
C THR A 149 -5.09 9.54 -36.14
N SER A 150 -5.11 10.68 -35.44
CA SER A 150 -4.04 11.11 -34.54
C SER A 150 -3.81 10.13 -33.40
N LEU A 151 -4.89 9.68 -32.76
CA LEU A 151 -4.84 8.68 -31.68
C LEU A 151 -4.22 7.37 -32.16
N ILE A 152 -4.67 6.83 -33.29
CA ILE A 152 -4.13 5.59 -33.87
C ILE A 152 -2.64 5.75 -34.20
N ASN A 153 -2.23 6.85 -34.81
CA ASN A 153 -0.82 7.09 -35.13
C ASN A 153 0.05 7.18 -33.87
N SER A 154 -0.46 7.83 -32.82
CA SER A 154 0.23 7.92 -31.53
C SER A 154 0.43 6.54 -30.90
N LEU A 155 -0.63 5.72 -30.89
CA LEU A 155 -0.57 4.35 -30.38
C LEU A 155 0.38 3.47 -31.20
N ARG A 156 0.41 3.62 -32.54
CA ARG A 156 1.36 2.90 -33.39
C ARG A 156 2.80 3.19 -33.02
N MET A 157 3.16 4.45 -32.78
CA MET A 157 4.52 4.82 -32.35
C MET A 157 4.88 4.19 -31.00
N LEU A 158 3.93 4.12 -30.06
CA LEU A 158 4.15 3.51 -28.75
C LEU A 158 4.33 1.99 -28.81
N VAL A 159 3.67 1.31 -29.75
CA VAL A 159 3.81 -0.14 -29.95
C VAL A 159 5.07 -0.47 -30.76
N GLN A 160 5.44 0.41 -31.70
CA GLN A 160 6.69 0.32 -32.45
C GLN A 160 7.87 0.83 -31.60
N VAL A 161 8.08 0.23 -30.43
CA VAL A 161 9.39 0.27 -29.78
C VAL A 161 10.31 -0.66 -30.59
N PRO A 162 11.55 -0.23 -30.94
CA PRO A 162 12.48 -1.02 -31.75
C PRO A 162 12.84 -2.38 -31.15
#